data_AF-A0A202DKI8-F1
#
_entry.id   AF-A0A202DKI8-F1
#
_cell.length_a   1.000
_cell.length_b   1.000
_cell.length_c   1.000
_cell.angle_alpha   90.00
_cell.angle_beta   90.00
_cell.angle_gamma   90.00
#
_symmetry.space_group_name_H-M   'P 1'
#
loop_
_entity.id
_entity.type
_entity.pdbx_description
1 polymer ?
#
loop_
_entity_poly.entity_id
_entity_poly.type
_entity_poly.pdbx_seq_one_letter_code
_entity_poly.pdbx_strand_id
1 'polypeptide(L)'
;MRRENIYMISLSLTIFLLVSGIQIPNSARGESVNKIRKIEAKPLEAYKKALVHFLKNHPTAADWEIISDESNNSVYTNWFTEHKGERRLKVKITLNRDLYRVDVRHNMGWFFEKPRITEWSQQTEWAIQNAIEDLVFNR
;
A
#
# COMPACT_ATOMS: atom_id res chain seq x y z
N MET A 1 -17.44 36.37 40.52
CA MET A 1 -17.07 35.08 41.14
C MET A 1 -17.83 33.96 40.43
N ARG A 2 -17.14 32.84 40.14
CA ARG A 2 -17.58 31.46 39.79
C ARG A 2 -18.94 31.27 39.10
N ARG A 3 -18.96 30.86 37.82
CA ARG A 3 -18.96 29.47 37.30
C ARG A 3 -20.09 28.61 37.90
N GLU A 4 -21.01 28.12 37.06
CA GLU A 4 -21.22 26.68 36.78
C GLU A 4 -22.46 26.38 35.90
N ASN A 5 -22.28 25.41 34.99
CA ASN A 5 -23.27 24.58 34.25
C ASN A 5 -24.12 25.29 33.16
N ILE A 6 -24.25 24.78 31.93
CA ILE A 6 -24.49 23.39 31.52
C ILE A 6 -23.78 23.11 30.19
N TYR A 7 -22.91 22.11 30.18
CA TYR A 7 -22.47 21.41 28.98
C TYR A 7 -23.51 20.33 28.66
N MET A 8 -24.35 20.53 27.65
CA MET A 8 -25.14 19.47 27.02
C MET A 8 -25.44 19.86 25.58
N ILE A 9 -24.50 19.62 24.66
CA ILE A 9 -24.74 18.95 23.37
C ILE A 9 -23.45 18.21 23.05
N SER A 10 -23.39 16.99 23.56
CA SER A 10 -22.34 16.01 23.33
C SER A 10 -22.77 15.11 22.18
N LEU A 11 -21.78 14.70 21.37
CA LEU A 11 -21.68 13.32 20.84
C LEU A 11 -22.36 12.93 19.51
N SER A 12 -22.18 13.67 18.41
CA SER A 12 -22.60 13.14 17.08
C SER A 12 -21.67 13.34 15.88
N LEU A 13 -20.44 13.84 16.03
CA LEU A 13 -19.60 14.08 14.83
C LEU A 13 -18.13 13.62 14.91
N THR A 14 -17.74 12.93 15.98
CA THR A 14 -16.33 12.49 16.17
C THR A 14 -16.14 10.97 16.07
N ILE A 15 -17.20 10.18 15.87
CA ILE A 15 -17.15 8.70 15.88
C ILE A 15 -17.67 8.14 14.56
N PHE A 16 -17.20 8.65 13.42
CA PHE A 16 -17.39 7.96 12.13
C PHE A 16 -16.09 7.73 11.33
N LEU A 17 -14.94 8.15 11.87
CA LEU A 17 -13.62 7.85 11.27
C LEU A 17 -12.82 6.79 12.05
N LEU A 18 -13.45 6.11 13.01
CA LEU A 18 -12.85 5.03 13.81
C LEU A 18 -13.20 3.62 13.31
N VAL A 19 -14.04 3.47 12.28
CA VAL A 19 -14.54 2.15 11.80
C VAL A 19 -13.79 1.65 10.55
N SER A 20 -12.63 2.21 10.24
CA SER A 20 -11.65 1.58 9.35
C SER A 20 -10.29 1.64 10.03
N GLY A 21 -10.19 0.94 11.17
CA GLY A 21 -9.03 0.85 12.04
C GLY A 21 -7.80 0.25 11.38
N ILE A 22 -7.20 0.99 10.45
CA ILE A 22 -5.79 0.92 10.13
C ILE A 22 -5.20 2.21 10.69
N GLN A 23 -4.92 2.21 12.00
CA GLN A 23 -3.99 3.17 12.57
C GLN A 23 -2.61 2.80 12.00
N ILE A 24 -2.19 3.46 10.91
CA ILE A 24 -0.81 3.41 10.46
C ILE A 24 0.00 4.13 11.54
N PRO A 25 0.90 3.45 12.29
CA PRO A 25 1.70 4.11 13.30
C PRO A 25 2.55 5.20 12.66
N ASN A 26 2.53 6.40 13.27
CA ASN A 26 3.35 7.58 12.91
C ASN A 26 4.88 7.37 13.06
N SER A 27 5.34 6.13 13.09
CA SER A 27 6.75 5.74 13.27
C SER A 27 7.34 4.97 12.07
N ALA A 28 6.63 4.82 10.95
CA ALA A 28 7.20 4.27 9.71
C ALA A 28 8.07 5.29 8.93
N ARG A 29 8.62 6.29 9.64
CA ARG A 29 9.38 7.41 9.08
C ARG A 29 10.87 7.13 9.28
N GLY A 30 11.54 6.50 8.32
CA GLY A 30 13.01 6.47 8.36
C GLY A 30 13.79 5.50 7.48
N GLU A 31 13.21 4.43 6.95
CA GLU A 31 13.94 3.59 5.98
C GLU A 31 13.07 3.40 4.75
N SER A 32 13.41 4.10 3.65
CA SER A 32 12.95 3.64 2.34
C SER A 32 13.57 2.27 2.11
N VAL A 33 12.75 1.22 2.14
CA VAL A 33 13.13 -0.18 2.07
C VAL A 33 13.50 -0.55 0.62
N ASN A 34 14.51 0.10 0.05
CA ASN A 34 15.26 -0.40 -1.10
C ASN A 34 16.11 -1.64 -0.70
N LYS A 35 15.60 -2.45 0.23
CA LYS A 35 16.26 -3.58 0.83
C LYS A 35 15.83 -4.80 0.05
N ILE A 36 16.69 -5.18 -0.89
CA ILE A 36 16.67 -6.48 -1.54
C ILE A 36 16.68 -7.54 -0.42
N ARG A 37 15.56 -8.25 -0.19
CA ARG A 37 15.44 -9.21 0.92
C ARG A 37 15.74 -10.62 0.43
N LYS A 38 16.84 -11.19 0.97
CA LYS A 38 17.32 -12.57 0.73
C LYS A 38 16.40 -13.58 1.38
N ILE A 39 15.39 -14.00 0.64
CA ILE A 39 14.40 -15.01 1.01
C ILE A 39 14.18 -15.86 -0.23
N GLU A 40 14.21 -17.19 -0.08
CA GLU A 40 13.91 -18.14 -1.15
C GLU A 40 12.66 -17.69 -1.92
N ALA A 41 12.85 -17.25 -3.18
CA ALA A 41 11.75 -16.69 -3.94
C ALA A 41 10.72 -17.81 -4.18
N LYS A 42 9.46 -17.51 -3.88
CA LYS A 42 8.35 -18.43 -4.16
C LYS A 42 7.90 -18.28 -5.62
N PRO A 43 7.05 -19.19 -6.14
CA PRO A 43 6.50 -19.03 -7.48
C PRO A 43 5.83 -17.67 -7.68
N LEU A 44 5.92 -17.11 -8.88
CA LEU A 44 5.32 -15.81 -9.25
C LEU A 44 3.83 -15.70 -8.84
N GLU A 45 3.12 -16.82 -8.95
CA GLU A 45 1.70 -16.93 -8.58
C GLU A 45 1.44 -16.64 -7.09
N ALA A 46 2.37 -16.95 -6.19
CA ALA A 46 2.24 -16.64 -4.77
C ALA A 46 2.23 -15.13 -4.52
N TYR A 47 3.12 -14.39 -5.19
CA TYR A 47 3.18 -12.93 -5.11
C TYR A 47 1.97 -12.27 -5.78
N LYS A 48 1.51 -12.82 -6.90
CA LYS A 48 0.26 -12.40 -7.54
C LYS A 48 -0.93 -12.57 -6.60
N LYS A 49 -1.05 -13.72 -5.94
CA LYS A 49 -2.11 -14.01 -4.97
C LYS A 49 -2.04 -13.09 -3.75
N ALA A 50 -0.84 -12.83 -3.22
CA ALA A 50 -0.65 -11.90 -2.11
C ALA A 50 -1.05 -10.48 -2.50
N LEU A 51 -0.66 -10.03 -3.70
CA LEU A 51 -1.07 -8.73 -4.23
C LEU A 51 -2.61 -8.69 -4.37
N VAL A 52 -3.23 -9.66 -5.05
CA VAL A 52 -4.71 -9.75 -5.14
C VAL A 52 -5.38 -9.66 -3.77
N HIS A 53 -4.86 -10.37 -2.77
CA HIS A 53 -5.40 -10.36 -1.42
C HIS A 53 -5.29 -8.98 -0.77
N PHE A 54 -4.11 -8.35 -0.83
CA PHE A 54 -3.90 -6.99 -0.35
C PHE A 54 -4.89 -6.01 -0.99
N LEU A 55 -5.13 -6.15 -2.30
CA LEU A 55 -6.04 -5.28 -3.05
C LEU A 55 -7.51 -5.50 -2.70
N LYS A 56 -7.97 -6.74 -2.58
CA LYS A 56 -9.36 -7.01 -2.18
C LYS A 56 -9.73 -6.38 -0.83
N ASN A 57 -8.75 -6.24 0.05
CA ASN A 57 -8.93 -5.64 1.36
C ASN A 57 -8.66 -4.12 1.37
N HIS A 58 -8.25 -3.54 0.23
CA HIS A 58 -8.00 -2.11 0.13
C HIS A 58 -9.27 -1.36 -0.29
N PRO A 59 -9.71 -0.32 0.44
CA PRO A 59 -10.99 0.36 0.23
C PRO A 59 -11.14 1.11 -1.11
N THR A 60 -10.08 1.16 -1.93
CA THR A 60 -10.00 1.93 -3.19
C THR A 60 -9.58 1.05 -4.38
N ALA A 61 -9.78 -0.27 -4.30
CA ALA A 61 -9.24 -1.24 -5.26
C ALA A 61 -10.04 -1.44 -6.57
N ALA A 62 -11.03 -0.58 -6.87
CA ALA A 62 -12.03 -0.86 -7.90
C ALA A 62 -11.48 -1.04 -9.33
N ASP A 63 -10.34 -0.43 -9.67
CA ASP A 63 -9.81 -0.36 -11.04
C ASP A 63 -8.41 -0.99 -11.24
N TRP A 64 -8.01 -1.89 -10.34
CA TRP A 64 -6.65 -2.44 -10.35
C TRP A 64 -6.55 -3.64 -11.30
N GLU A 65 -5.76 -3.49 -12.35
CA GLU A 65 -5.38 -4.58 -13.24
C GLU A 65 -4.02 -5.12 -12.80
N ILE A 66 -3.93 -6.41 -12.53
CA ILE A 66 -2.69 -7.10 -12.15
C ILE A 66 -2.19 -7.90 -13.34
N ILE A 67 -0.97 -7.63 -13.75
CA ILE A 67 -0.32 -8.25 -14.90
C ILE A 67 0.87 -9.06 -14.40
N SER A 68 0.98 -10.29 -14.89
CA SER A 68 2.11 -11.18 -14.61
C SER A 68 2.96 -11.28 -15.87
N ASP A 69 4.24 -10.96 -15.75
CA ASP A 69 5.23 -11.04 -16.81
C ASP A 69 6.30 -12.05 -16.41
N GLU A 70 6.13 -13.27 -16.92
CA GLU A 70 7.04 -14.40 -16.67
C GLU A 70 8.42 -14.16 -17.30
N SER A 71 8.50 -13.45 -18.43
CA SER A 71 9.76 -13.14 -19.10
C SER A 71 10.66 -12.25 -18.23
N ASN A 72 10.05 -11.32 -17.50
CA ASN A 72 10.74 -10.42 -16.58
C ASN A 72 10.65 -10.84 -15.11
N ASN A 73 10.10 -12.04 -14.82
CA ASN A 73 9.83 -12.52 -13.46
C ASN A 73 9.19 -11.45 -12.57
N SER A 74 8.17 -10.76 -13.08
CA SER A 74 7.57 -9.63 -12.38
C SER A 74 6.05 -9.65 -12.38
N VAL A 75 5.46 -9.12 -11.32
CA VAL A 75 4.03 -8.83 -11.22
C VAL A 75 3.89 -7.33 -11.05
N TYR A 76 3.07 -6.68 -11.86
CA TYR A 76 2.87 -5.24 -11.75
C TYR A 76 1.41 -4.86 -11.97
N THR A 77 1.07 -3.65 -11.55
CA THR A 77 -0.27 -3.09 -11.74
C THR A 77 -0.28 -2.04 -12.84
N ASN A 78 -1.47 -1.74 -13.35
CA ASN A 78 -1.73 -0.45 -13.99
C ASN A 78 -1.56 0.72 -12.98
N TRP A 79 -1.61 1.96 -13.48
CA TRP A 79 -1.67 3.15 -12.62
C TRP A 79 -3.04 3.21 -11.97
N PHE A 80 -3.14 2.79 -10.71
CA PHE A 80 -4.39 2.82 -9.97
C PHE A 80 -4.57 4.15 -9.26
N THR A 81 -5.82 4.52 -9.06
CA THR A 81 -6.18 5.79 -8.43
C THR A 81 -6.57 5.56 -6.98
N GLU A 82 -5.81 6.12 -6.04
CA GLU A 82 -6.13 6.12 -4.61
C GLU A 82 -6.81 7.44 -4.20
N HIS A 83 -7.67 7.38 -3.18
CA HIS A 83 -8.35 8.54 -2.57
C HIS A 83 -8.99 9.53 -3.56
N LYS A 84 -10.24 9.25 -3.96
CA LYS A 84 -11.11 10.19 -4.71
C LYS A 84 -10.53 10.76 -6.02
N GLY A 85 -9.56 10.13 -6.66
CA GLY A 85 -8.98 10.67 -7.90
C GLY A 85 -7.60 11.30 -7.75
N GLU A 86 -7.15 11.55 -6.52
CA GLU A 86 -6.06 12.50 -6.26
C GLU A 86 -4.67 11.87 -6.43
N ARG A 87 -4.56 10.55 -6.30
CA ARG A 87 -3.27 9.86 -6.23
C ARG A 87 -3.25 8.75 -7.25
N ARG A 88 -2.18 8.66 -8.04
CA ARG A 88 -2.01 7.58 -9.01
C ARG A 88 -0.78 6.78 -8.69
N LEU A 89 -0.96 5.57 -8.20
CA LEU A 89 0.14 4.70 -7.75
C LEU A 89 0.31 3.53 -8.72
N LYS A 90 1.52 3.00 -8.81
CA LYS A 90 1.86 1.81 -9.59
C LYS A 90 2.76 0.91 -8.78
N VAL A 91 2.38 -0.35 -8.64
CA VAL A 91 3.15 -1.37 -7.93
C VAL A 91 3.86 -2.24 -8.95
N LYS A 92 5.12 -2.60 -8.66
CA LYS A 92 5.88 -3.63 -9.36
C LYS A 92 6.60 -4.50 -8.35
N ILE A 93 6.35 -5.79 -8.39
CA ILE A 93 7.08 -6.81 -7.66
C ILE A 93 8.00 -7.50 -8.67
N THR A 94 9.31 -7.50 -8.41
CA THR A 94 10.30 -8.18 -9.25
C THR A 94 10.93 -9.32 -8.45
N LEU A 95 10.98 -10.50 -9.05
CA LEU A 95 11.61 -11.68 -8.47
C LEU A 95 12.96 -11.93 -9.12
N ASN A 96 13.95 -12.30 -8.32
CA ASN A 96 15.27 -12.68 -8.77
C ASN A 96 15.79 -13.82 -7.88
N ARG A 97 15.84 -15.06 -8.39
CA ARG A 97 16.33 -16.30 -7.74
C ARG A 97 16.01 -16.43 -6.25
N ASP A 98 16.74 -15.73 -5.38
CA ASP A 98 16.63 -15.80 -3.92
C ASP A 98 16.07 -14.51 -3.30
N LEU A 99 15.45 -13.65 -4.09
CA LEU A 99 15.10 -12.28 -3.75
C LEU A 99 13.79 -11.88 -4.39
N TYR A 100 13.01 -11.07 -3.66
CA TYR A 100 11.98 -10.24 -4.26
C TYR A 100 12.19 -8.78 -3.89
N ARG A 101 11.68 -7.89 -4.75
CA ARG A 101 11.68 -6.45 -4.55
C ARG A 101 10.29 -5.93 -4.85
N VAL A 102 9.75 -5.11 -3.96
CA VAL A 102 8.52 -4.35 -4.20
C VAL A 102 8.94 -2.92 -4.50
N ASP A 103 8.51 -2.39 -5.64
CA ASP A 103 8.66 -0.99 -6.01
C ASP A 103 7.27 -0.38 -6.16
N VAL A 104 7.00 0.69 -5.43
CA VAL A 104 5.78 1.49 -5.63
C VAL A 104 6.17 2.88 -6.11
N ARG A 105 5.49 3.37 -7.14
CA ARG A 105 5.72 4.70 -7.72
C ARG A 105 4.44 5.50 -7.65
N HIS A 106 4.55 6.77 -7.31
CA HIS A 106 3.47 7.74 -7.37
C HIS A 106 3.61 8.63 -8.59
N ASN A 107 2.59 8.73 -9.43
CA ASN A 107 2.54 9.66 -10.54
C ASN A 107 2.16 11.05 -10.01
N MET A 108 3.14 11.96 -9.98
CA MET A 108 2.99 13.35 -9.52
C MET A 108 2.55 14.31 -10.64
N GLY A 109 2.42 13.83 -11.87
CA GLY A 109 2.10 14.67 -13.02
C GLY A 109 0.61 14.63 -13.35
N TRP A 110 0.02 15.81 -13.53
CA TRP A 110 -1.38 15.98 -13.92
C TRP A 110 -1.63 15.57 -15.38
N PHE A 111 -0.73 15.95 -16.30
CA PHE A 111 -0.89 15.71 -17.75
C PHE A 111 0.08 14.67 -18.33
N PHE A 112 1.26 14.49 -17.72
CA PHE A 112 2.28 13.54 -18.16
C PHE A 112 2.71 12.68 -16.98
N GLU A 113 3.01 11.41 -17.22
CA GLU A 113 3.49 10.52 -16.17
C GLU A 113 4.83 11.02 -15.60
N LYS A 114 4.83 11.39 -14.33
CA LYS A 114 6.01 11.80 -13.56
C LYS A 114 6.15 10.88 -12.35
N PRO A 115 6.59 9.62 -12.55
CA PRO A 115 6.75 8.66 -11.47
C PRO A 115 7.81 9.13 -10.47
N ARG A 116 7.43 9.27 -9.20
CA ARG A 116 8.32 9.61 -8.09
C ARG A 116 8.11 8.68 -6.92
N ILE A 117 9.17 8.52 -6.13
CA ILE A 117 9.08 7.92 -4.80
C ILE A 117 8.68 9.05 -3.85
N THR A 118 7.50 8.92 -3.28
CA THR A 118 6.92 9.79 -2.24
C THR A 118 6.75 9.01 -0.95
N GLU A 119 6.50 9.72 0.16
CA GLU A 119 6.16 9.10 1.45
C GLU A 119 4.99 8.13 1.32
N TRP A 120 3.96 8.49 0.55
CA TRP A 120 2.82 7.62 0.23
C TRP A 120 3.26 6.34 -0.49
N SER A 121 4.07 6.45 -1.54
CA SER A 121 4.54 5.25 -2.24
C SER A 121 5.36 4.34 -1.32
N GLN A 122 6.16 4.89 -0.40
CA GLN A 122 6.94 4.10 0.55
C GLN A 122 6.05 3.41 1.59
N GLN A 123 5.01 4.08 2.08
CA GLN A 123 4.02 3.48 2.98
C GLN A 123 3.26 2.34 2.30
N THR A 124 2.82 2.54 1.06
CA THR A 124 2.16 1.48 0.27
C THR A 124 3.12 0.33 -0.01
N GLU A 125 4.38 0.62 -0.35
CA GLU A 125 5.43 -0.40 -0.55
C GLU A 125 5.60 -1.25 0.71
N TRP A 126 5.71 -0.61 1.87
CA TRP A 126 5.84 -1.30 3.16
C TRP A 126 4.61 -2.17 3.48
N ALA A 127 3.40 -1.64 3.26
CA ALA A 127 2.17 -2.38 3.49
C ALA A 127 2.06 -3.63 2.60
N ILE A 128 2.46 -3.52 1.32
CA ILE A 128 2.50 -4.65 0.38
C ILE A 128 3.58 -5.65 0.78
N GLN A 129 4.76 -5.17 1.18
CA GLN A 129 5.84 -6.04 1.67
C GLN A 129 5.38 -6.87 2.85
N ASN A 130 4.74 -6.27 3.86
CA ASN A 130 4.20 -7.00 5.01
C ASN A 130 3.13 -8.01 4.59
N ALA A 131 2.19 -7.62 3.72
CA ALA A 131 1.16 -8.54 3.25
C ALA A 131 1.75 -9.75 2.50
N ILE A 132 2.84 -9.56 1.76
CA ILE A 132 3.58 -10.65 1.12
C ILE A 132 4.27 -11.52 2.18
N GLU A 133 4.92 -10.92 3.18
CA GLU A 133 5.58 -11.65 4.27
C GLU A 133 4.59 -12.53 5.03
N ASP A 134 3.43 -12.00 5.40
CA ASP A 134 2.39 -12.72 6.12
C ASP A 134 1.81 -13.86 5.25
N LEU A 135 1.48 -13.60 3.98
CA LEU A 135 0.74 -14.56 3.15
C LEU A 135 1.60 -15.58 2.40
N VAL A 136 2.80 -15.19 1.98
CA VAL A 136 3.70 -16.05 1.19
C VAL A 136 4.66 -16.79 2.09
N PHE A 137 5.07 -16.17 3.20
CA PHE A 137 6.10 -16.71 4.09
C PHE A 137 5.57 -17.09 5.48
N ASN A 138 4.29 -16.85 5.79
CA ASN A 138 3.67 -17.12 7.10
C ASN A 138 4.51 -16.56 8.27
N ARG A 139 4.97 -15.31 8.12
CA ARG A 139 5.75 -14.61 9.15
C ARG A 139 4.89 -13.69 10.00
#